data_AF-A0A834ILV3-F1
#
_entry.id   AF-A0A834ILV3-F1
#
_cell.length_a   1.000
_cell.length_b   1.000
_cell.length_c   1.000
_cell.angle_alpha   90.00
_cell.angle_beta   90.00
_cell.angle_gamma   90.00
#
_symmetry.space_group_name_H-M   'P 1'
#
loop_
_entity.id
_entity.type
_entity.pdbx_description
1 polymer ?
#
loop_
_entity_poly.entity_id
_entity_poly.type
_entity_poly.pdbx_seq_one_letter_code
_entity_poly.pdbx_strand_id
1 'polypeptide(L)'
;MGRKSGQSKNANRKNKAPKEEKELLETVDSLLRLTTLPLHNNLTQSLDCQKKISSLIERIRLLEDKLSKKSGRASTNNNSTERSRIDPETVKNFTKWIQENGGELQGCSISSFAGYDVGLRVEQEIPQSSLVIAVPRKVMMSVETASNSILKDIVNKVEILKNMPNVLLAVYLLVEKFTPNSFWKPYLDILPKSYNTVLYYSYSELEELKGSPTLEVALRQIKSIVRQYAYFHKLFWNSDDTISELMKDKFSFAEYW
;
A
#
# COMPACT_ATOMS: atom_id res chain seq x y z
N MET A 1 -15.60 12.28 34.44
CA MET A 1 -16.32 12.92 33.32
C MET A 1 -15.33 13.14 32.18
N GLY A 2 -15.55 12.60 30.98
CA GLY A 2 -14.62 12.82 29.85
C GLY A 2 -14.66 11.75 28.77
N ARG A 3 -15.79 11.62 28.05
CA ARG A 3 -15.89 10.74 26.85
C ARG A 3 -16.75 11.31 25.72
N LYS A 4 -17.26 12.55 25.82
CA LYS A 4 -18.20 13.14 24.84
C LYS A 4 -17.58 14.05 23.77
N SER A 5 -16.29 14.39 23.83
CA SER A 5 -15.69 15.37 22.90
C SER A 5 -15.35 14.82 21.50
N GLY A 6 -15.03 13.53 21.36
CA GLY A 6 -14.67 12.92 20.06
C GLY A 6 -15.86 12.64 19.13
N GLN A 7 -17.01 12.23 19.68
CA GLN A 7 -18.21 11.93 18.87
C GLN A 7 -18.82 13.18 18.22
N SER A 8 -18.80 14.32 18.93
CA SER A 8 -19.36 15.59 18.44
C SER A 8 -18.55 16.17 17.27
N LYS A 9 -17.22 16.07 17.30
CA LYS A 9 -16.34 16.53 16.20
C LYS A 9 -16.49 15.70 14.91
N ASN A 10 -16.61 14.38 15.04
CA ASN A 10 -16.75 13.47 13.89
C ASN A 10 -18.10 13.61 13.17
N ALA A 11 -19.20 13.83 13.92
CA ALA A 11 -20.51 14.12 13.33
C ALA A 11 -20.51 15.46 12.57
N ASN A 12 -19.84 16.48 13.10
CA ASN A 12 -19.76 17.81 12.48
C ASN A 12 -18.90 17.81 11.20
N ARG A 13 -17.87 16.95 11.12
CA ARG A 13 -17.03 16.77 9.91
C ARG A 13 -17.77 16.06 8.77
N LYS A 14 -18.50 14.99 9.06
CA LYS A 14 -19.34 14.31 8.04
C LYS A 14 -20.39 15.25 7.43
N ASN A 15 -20.85 16.26 8.17
CA ASN A 15 -21.80 17.23 7.65
C ASN A 15 -21.17 18.26 6.69
N LYS A 16 -19.89 18.62 6.87
CA LYS A 16 -19.15 19.59 6.04
C LYS A 16 -18.38 18.99 4.85
N ALA A 17 -18.21 17.66 4.80
CA ALA A 17 -17.54 16.97 3.70
C ALA A 17 -18.27 17.16 2.34
N PRO A 18 -17.54 17.29 1.21
CA PRO A 18 -18.14 17.30 -0.12
C PRO A 18 -19.01 16.05 -0.37
N LYS A 19 -20.00 16.17 -1.26
CA LYS A 19 -20.94 15.09 -1.57
C LYS A 19 -20.22 13.78 -1.94
N GLU A 20 -19.15 13.87 -2.73
CA GLU A 20 -18.37 12.72 -3.18
C GLU A 20 -17.60 12.04 -2.04
N GLU A 21 -17.17 12.79 -1.03
CA GLU A 21 -16.44 12.25 0.13
C GLU A 21 -17.39 11.51 1.10
N LYS A 22 -18.62 12.01 1.26
CA LYS A 22 -19.67 11.27 1.99
C LYS A 22 -19.99 9.95 1.29
N GLU A 23 -20.13 9.99 -0.03
CA GLU A 23 -20.40 8.80 -0.84
C GLU A 23 -19.24 7.78 -0.77
N LEU A 24 -17.99 8.26 -0.77
CA LEU A 24 -16.82 7.41 -0.59
C LEU A 24 -16.87 6.69 0.76
N LEU A 25 -17.15 7.42 1.85
CA LEU A 25 -17.23 6.83 3.19
C LEU A 25 -18.36 5.79 3.32
N GLU A 26 -19.51 6.02 2.67
CA GLU A 26 -20.62 5.06 2.62
C GLU A 26 -20.25 3.80 1.83
N THR A 27 -19.55 3.97 0.71
CA THR A 27 -19.06 2.86 -0.12
C THR A 27 -18.02 2.02 0.64
N VAL A 28 -17.09 2.69 1.34
CA VAL A 28 -16.06 2.06 2.19
C VAL A 28 -16.70 1.30 3.36
N ASP A 29 -17.74 1.87 4.00
CA ASP A 29 -18.45 1.17 5.09
C ASP A 29 -19.20 -0.07 4.58
N SER A 30 -19.80 0.02 3.40
CA SER A 30 -20.44 -1.12 2.72
C SER A 30 -19.43 -2.23 2.39
N LEU A 31 -18.24 -1.84 1.91
CA LEU A 31 -17.13 -2.75 1.63
C LEU A 31 -16.63 -3.43 2.90
N LEU A 32 -16.48 -2.68 4.00
CA LEU A 32 -16.04 -3.22 5.29
C LEU A 32 -17.05 -4.25 5.83
N ARG A 33 -18.35 -3.96 5.74
CA ARG A 33 -19.40 -4.91 6.16
C ARG A 33 -19.33 -6.19 5.33
N LEU A 34 -19.27 -6.08 4.00
CA LEU A 34 -19.22 -7.23 3.08
C LEU A 34 -17.99 -8.12 3.34
N THR A 35 -16.83 -7.50 3.55
CA THR A 35 -15.56 -8.22 3.75
C THR A 35 -15.40 -8.80 5.16
N THR A 36 -16.20 -8.34 6.14
CA THR A 36 -16.20 -8.88 7.51
C THR A 36 -17.05 -10.13 7.65
N LEU A 37 -18.02 -10.36 6.74
CA LEU A 37 -18.83 -11.58 6.73
C LEU A 37 -17.93 -12.84 6.59
N PRO A 38 -18.31 -13.99 7.17
CA PRO A 38 -17.55 -15.22 7.02
C PRO A 38 -17.40 -15.62 5.55
N LEU A 39 -16.39 -16.45 5.24
CA LEU A 39 -16.24 -17.02 3.90
C LEU A 39 -17.42 -17.95 3.62
N HIS A 40 -17.92 -17.92 2.38
CA HIS A 40 -18.95 -18.86 1.96
C HIS A 40 -18.31 -20.23 1.73
N ASN A 41 -18.98 -21.29 2.19
CA ASN A 41 -18.55 -22.67 1.96
C ASN A 41 -18.72 -23.11 0.50
N ASN A 42 -19.50 -22.36 -0.28
CA ASN A 42 -19.76 -22.63 -1.70
C ASN A 42 -18.95 -21.67 -2.58
N LEU A 43 -18.18 -22.23 -3.53
CA LEU A 43 -17.37 -21.49 -4.50
C LEU A 43 -18.20 -20.48 -5.32
N THR A 44 -19.43 -20.84 -5.73
CA THR A 44 -20.30 -19.94 -6.49
C THR A 44 -20.63 -18.68 -5.70
N GLN A 45 -20.96 -18.84 -4.41
CA GLN A 45 -21.25 -17.72 -3.51
C GLN A 45 -20.01 -16.87 -3.24
N SER A 46 -18.83 -17.49 -3.13
CA SER A 46 -17.55 -16.79 -2.98
C SER A 46 -17.21 -15.94 -4.22
N LEU A 47 -17.49 -16.44 -5.42
CA LEU A 47 -17.32 -15.68 -6.67
C LEU A 47 -18.33 -14.55 -6.79
N ASP A 48 -19.59 -14.76 -6.42
CA ASP A 48 -20.59 -13.69 -6.42
C ASP A 48 -20.27 -12.60 -5.40
N CYS A 49 -19.75 -12.99 -4.23
CA CYS A 49 -19.22 -12.05 -3.25
C CYS A 49 -18.02 -11.27 -3.81
N GLN A 50 -17.12 -11.95 -4.53
CA GLN A 50 -15.99 -11.30 -5.19
C GLN A 50 -16.44 -10.29 -6.24
N LYS A 51 -17.45 -10.60 -7.07
CA LYS A 51 -18.01 -9.63 -8.03
C LYS A 51 -18.51 -8.36 -7.34
N LYS A 52 -19.22 -8.51 -6.22
CA LYS A 52 -19.68 -7.37 -5.41
C LYS A 52 -18.50 -6.56 -4.87
N ILE A 53 -17.47 -7.23 -4.33
CA ILE A 53 -16.24 -6.59 -3.86
C ILE A 53 -15.58 -5.80 -5.00
N SER A 54 -15.38 -6.41 -6.18
CA SER A 54 -14.81 -5.75 -7.35
C SER A 54 -15.61 -4.51 -7.77
N SER A 55 -16.95 -4.59 -7.82
CA SER A 55 -17.79 -3.44 -8.18
C SER A 55 -17.68 -2.27 -7.19
N LEU A 56 -17.56 -2.57 -5.89
CA LEU A 56 -17.36 -1.55 -4.85
C LEU A 56 -15.96 -0.94 -4.95
N ILE A 57 -14.93 -1.73 -5.26
CA ILE A 57 -13.56 -1.25 -5.47
C ILE A 57 -13.51 -0.30 -6.66
N GLU A 58 -14.13 -0.67 -7.79
CA GLU A 58 -14.23 0.22 -8.96
C GLU A 58 -14.92 1.54 -8.61
N ARG A 59 -16.01 1.47 -7.83
CA ARG A 59 -16.71 2.67 -7.36
C ARG A 59 -15.82 3.56 -6.49
N ILE A 60 -15.06 2.96 -5.57
CA ILE A 60 -14.10 3.66 -4.70
C ILE A 60 -13.02 4.36 -5.54
N ARG A 61 -12.39 3.63 -6.47
CA ARG A 61 -11.36 4.20 -7.37
C ARG A 61 -11.88 5.40 -8.15
N LEU A 62 -13.10 5.32 -8.69
CA LEU A 62 -13.73 6.43 -9.42
C LEU A 62 -14.01 7.65 -8.53
N LEU A 63 -14.37 7.43 -7.26
CA LEU A 63 -14.62 8.53 -6.31
C LEU A 63 -13.30 9.17 -5.86
N GLU A 64 -12.27 8.37 -5.58
CA GLU A 64 -10.93 8.85 -5.22
C GLU A 64 -10.30 9.67 -6.36
N ASP A 65 -10.41 9.24 -7.62
CA ASP A 65 -9.92 9.99 -8.77
C ASP A 65 -10.69 11.31 -9.00
N LYS A 66 -12.01 11.32 -8.74
CA LYS A 66 -12.79 12.58 -8.78
C LYS A 66 -12.34 13.55 -7.69
N LEU A 67 -12.07 13.06 -6.48
CA LEU A 67 -11.60 13.88 -5.36
C LEU A 67 -10.18 14.42 -5.61
N SER A 68 -9.28 13.60 -6.17
CA SER A 68 -7.92 14.02 -6.51
C SER A 68 -7.93 15.16 -7.55
N LYS A 69 -8.72 15.00 -8.62
CA LYS A 69 -8.89 16.00 -9.69
C LYS A 69 -9.47 17.32 -9.18
N LYS A 70 -10.49 17.28 -8.31
CA LYS A 70 -11.07 18.51 -7.71
C LYS A 70 -10.12 19.25 -6.78
N SER A 71 -9.23 18.53 -6.10
CA SER A 71 -8.21 19.12 -5.22
C SER A 71 -7.03 19.73 -5.99
N GLY A 72 -7.03 19.74 -7.33
CA GLY A 72 -5.89 20.18 -8.14
C GLY A 72 -4.66 19.27 -7.99
N ARG A 73 -4.83 18.08 -7.42
CA ARG A 73 -3.75 17.09 -7.29
C ARG A 73 -3.65 16.37 -8.63
N ALA A 74 -2.44 16.29 -9.19
CA ALA A 74 -2.21 15.55 -10.41
C ALA A 74 -2.76 14.13 -10.26
N SER A 75 -3.71 13.76 -11.12
CA SER A 75 -4.18 12.39 -11.23
C SER A 75 -2.97 11.53 -11.57
N THR A 76 -2.55 10.70 -10.61
CA THR A 76 -1.57 9.65 -10.89
C THR A 76 -2.33 8.55 -11.62
N ASN A 77 -2.68 8.81 -12.88
CA ASN A 77 -3.25 7.84 -13.80
C ASN A 77 -2.16 6.78 -14.05
N ASN A 78 -2.13 5.74 -13.23
CA ASN A 78 -1.26 4.57 -13.44
C ASN A 78 -1.85 3.60 -14.49
N ASN A 79 -2.44 4.13 -15.57
CA ASN A 79 -2.83 3.37 -16.76
C ASN A 79 -1.80 3.57 -17.89
N SER A 80 -0.51 3.57 -17.55
CA SER A 80 0.54 3.34 -18.53
C SER A 80 0.93 1.88 -18.45
N THR A 81 0.39 1.08 -19.37
CA THR A 81 0.76 -0.30 -19.71
C THR A 81 2.19 -0.44 -20.22
N GLU A 82 3.01 0.61 -20.17
CA GLU A 82 4.45 0.54 -20.33
C GLU A 82 5.05 0.30 -18.94
N ARG A 83 5.66 -0.87 -18.74
CA ARG A 83 6.62 -1.11 -17.65
C ARG A 83 7.69 -0.02 -17.72
N SER A 84 7.43 1.08 -17.02
CA SER A 84 8.23 2.29 -17.08
C SER A 84 9.63 1.90 -16.61
N ARG A 85 10.58 1.89 -17.53
CA ARG A 85 12.01 1.78 -17.22
C ARG A 85 12.31 2.75 -16.10
N ILE A 86 12.83 2.24 -14.97
CA ILE A 86 13.23 3.12 -13.87
C ILE A 86 14.26 4.10 -14.43
N ASP A 87 14.01 5.38 -14.17
CA ASP A 87 14.88 6.46 -14.63
C ASP A 87 16.31 6.23 -14.10
N PRO A 88 17.35 6.25 -14.95
CA PRO A 88 18.74 6.06 -14.53
C PRO A 88 19.16 6.97 -13.37
N GLU A 89 18.62 8.19 -13.28
CA GLU A 89 18.92 9.10 -12.17
C GLU A 89 18.35 8.59 -10.84
N THR A 90 17.19 7.93 -10.85
CA THR A 90 16.61 7.28 -9.65
C THR A 90 17.52 6.16 -9.15
N VAL A 91 18.03 5.33 -10.07
CA VAL A 91 18.98 4.25 -9.74
C VAL A 91 20.27 4.82 -9.15
N LYS A 92 20.79 5.89 -9.75
CA LYS A 92 21.99 6.58 -9.28
C LYS A 92 21.80 7.19 -7.90
N ASN A 93 20.66 7.85 -7.65
CA ASN A 93 20.33 8.43 -6.35
C ASN A 93 20.22 7.35 -5.26
N PHE A 94 19.57 6.24 -5.56
CA PHE A 94 19.51 5.08 -4.65
C PHE A 94 20.92 4.52 -4.38
N THR A 95 21.74 4.33 -5.41
CA THR A 95 23.11 3.80 -5.30
C THR A 95 24.01 4.73 -4.47
N LYS A 96 23.88 6.04 -4.65
CA LYS A 96 24.61 7.03 -3.84
C LYS A 96 24.16 6.97 -2.38
N TRP A 97 22.86 6.97 -2.12
CA TRP A 97 22.30 6.92 -0.77
C TRP A 97 22.72 5.65 0.00
N ILE A 98 22.72 4.48 -0.65
CA ILE A 98 23.13 3.24 0.00
C ILE A 98 24.63 3.26 0.35
N GLN A 99 25.47 3.78 -0.55
CA GLN A 99 26.92 3.91 -0.34
C GLN A 99 27.26 4.91 0.78
N GLU A 100 26.62 6.09 0.79
CA GLU A 100 26.77 7.08 1.86
C GLU A 100 26.35 6.53 3.23
N ASN A 101 25.45 5.54 3.23
CA ASN A 101 25.01 4.86 4.43
C ASN A 101 25.81 3.59 4.77
N GLY A 102 26.93 3.35 4.09
CA GLY A 102 27.84 2.24 4.38
C GLY A 102 27.42 0.90 3.77
N GLY A 103 26.51 0.92 2.78
CA GLY A 103 26.23 -0.24 1.96
C GLY A 103 27.28 -0.46 0.90
N GLU A 104 27.56 -1.73 0.64
CA GLU A 104 28.60 -2.16 -0.30
C GLU A 104 27.98 -2.86 -1.49
N LEU A 105 28.44 -2.50 -2.68
CA LEU A 105 28.13 -3.14 -3.97
C LEU A 105 29.46 -3.37 -4.68
N GLN A 106 29.96 -4.60 -4.65
CA GLN A 106 31.27 -4.96 -5.19
C GLN A 106 31.11 -5.73 -6.50
N GLY A 107 31.70 -5.23 -7.59
CA GLY A 107 31.69 -5.90 -8.89
C GLY A 107 30.30 -6.02 -9.55
N CYS A 108 29.30 -5.27 -9.07
CA CYS A 108 27.95 -5.26 -9.62
C CYS A 108 27.34 -3.86 -9.67
N SER A 109 26.39 -3.68 -10.58
CA SER A 109 25.62 -2.47 -10.77
C SER A 109 24.12 -2.80 -10.82
N ILE A 110 23.27 -1.79 -10.62
CA ILE A 110 21.82 -1.93 -10.79
C ILE A 110 21.49 -1.57 -12.24
N SER A 111 20.79 -2.48 -12.93
CA SER A 111 20.46 -2.34 -14.35
C SER A 111 19.05 -2.82 -14.65
N SER A 112 18.47 -2.32 -15.75
CA SER A 112 17.19 -2.82 -16.24
C SER A 112 17.37 -4.04 -17.15
N PHE A 113 16.53 -5.05 -16.99
CA PHE A 113 16.51 -6.28 -17.76
C PHE A 113 15.16 -6.44 -18.45
N ALA A 114 15.19 -6.75 -19.75
CA ALA A 114 13.97 -7.01 -20.50
C ALA A 114 13.21 -8.19 -19.87
N GLY A 115 11.95 -7.94 -19.46
CA GLY A 115 11.08 -8.95 -18.84
C GLY A 115 11.15 -9.06 -17.31
N TYR A 116 12.20 -8.51 -16.67
CA TYR A 116 12.44 -8.64 -15.22
C TYR A 116 12.60 -7.29 -14.49
N ASP A 117 12.25 -6.19 -15.17
CA ASP A 117 12.37 -4.80 -14.70
C ASP A 117 13.78 -4.44 -14.26
N VAL A 118 14.04 -4.24 -12.97
CA VAL A 118 15.36 -3.84 -12.44
C VAL A 118 15.97 -4.97 -11.62
N GLY A 119 17.27 -5.21 -11.83
CA GLY A 119 18.03 -6.21 -11.12
C GLY A 119 19.51 -5.86 -11.00
N LEU A 120 20.31 -6.83 -10.59
CA LEU A 120 21.75 -6.69 -10.44
C LEU A 120 22.47 -7.25 -11.68
N ARG A 121 23.37 -6.44 -12.24
CA ARG A 121 24.28 -6.83 -13.31
C ARG A 121 25.68 -6.96 -12.75
N VAL A 122 26.32 -8.08 -13.02
CA VAL A 122 27.73 -8.29 -12.69
C VAL A 122 28.58 -7.60 -13.76
N GLU A 123 29.59 -6.81 -13.34
CA GLU A 123 30.49 -6.07 -14.23
C GLU A 123 31.85 -6.76 -14.42
N GLN A 124 32.18 -7.71 -13.55
CA GLN A 124 33.45 -8.42 -13.52
C GLN A 124 33.24 -9.84 -12.99
N GLU A 125 34.14 -10.76 -13.29
CA GLU A 125 34.04 -12.11 -12.73
C GLU A 125 34.11 -12.08 -11.19
N ILE A 126 33.14 -12.72 -10.54
CA ILE A 126 33.03 -12.80 -9.08
C ILE A 126 33.22 -14.26 -8.68
N PRO A 127 34.30 -14.59 -7.93
CA PRO A 127 34.49 -15.94 -7.42
C PRO A 127 33.34 -16.39 -6.51
N GLN A 128 33.12 -17.71 -6.47
CA GLN A 128 32.16 -18.28 -5.54
C GLN A 128 32.55 -17.92 -4.09
N SER A 129 31.55 -17.63 -3.26
CA SER A 129 31.71 -17.24 -1.84
C SER A 129 32.37 -15.87 -1.59
N SER A 130 32.50 -15.02 -2.61
CA SER A 130 32.88 -13.62 -2.42
C SER A 130 31.73 -12.78 -1.84
N LEU A 131 32.06 -11.78 -1.02
CA LEU A 131 31.11 -10.79 -0.53
C LEU A 131 30.80 -9.80 -1.67
N VAL A 132 29.59 -9.86 -2.21
CA VAL A 132 29.14 -8.97 -3.30
C VAL A 132 28.37 -7.77 -2.78
N ILE A 133 27.51 -8.00 -1.78
CA ILE A 133 26.58 -7.00 -1.26
C ILE A 133 26.58 -7.05 0.27
N ALA A 134 26.74 -5.90 0.90
CA ALA A 134 26.52 -5.72 2.33
C ALA A 134 25.52 -4.58 2.55
N VAL A 135 24.46 -4.83 3.32
CA VAL A 135 23.40 -3.84 3.61
C VAL A 135 23.38 -3.57 5.12
N PRO A 136 23.75 -2.36 5.57
CA PRO A 136 23.69 -1.98 6.97
C PRO A 136 22.26 -2.01 7.51
N ARG A 137 22.08 -2.41 8.77
CA ARG A 137 20.76 -2.47 9.40
C ARG A 137 20.04 -1.11 9.43
N LYS A 138 20.77 0.01 9.52
CA LYS A 138 20.20 1.35 9.60
C LYS A 138 19.40 1.79 8.36
N VAL A 139 19.67 1.20 7.19
CA VAL A 139 18.92 1.50 5.96
C VAL A 139 17.69 0.61 5.78
N MET A 140 17.55 -0.45 6.58
CA MET A 140 16.42 -1.36 6.49
C MET A 140 15.17 -0.75 7.12
N MET A 141 14.03 -0.87 6.45
CA MET A 141 12.73 -0.63 7.08
C MET A 141 12.32 -1.88 7.86
N SER A 142 12.13 -1.74 9.17
CA SER A 142 11.83 -2.86 10.07
C SER A 142 10.66 -2.53 11.01
N VAL A 143 10.12 -3.55 11.65
CA VAL A 143 9.07 -3.40 12.69
C VAL A 143 9.56 -2.54 13.85
N GLU A 144 10.85 -2.63 14.16
CA GLU A 144 11.51 -1.84 15.20
C GLU A 144 11.57 -0.36 14.81
N THR A 145 12.02 -0.05 13.60
CA THR A 145 12.07 1.35 13.12
C THR A 145 10.67 1.92 13.00
N ALA A 146 9.69 1.13 12.53
CA ALA A 146 8.29 1.53 12.48
C ALA A 146 7.73 1.85 13.88
N SER A 147 7.97 0.98 14.86
CA SER A 147 7.47 1.13 16.23
C SER A 147 8.12 2.28 17.00
N ASN A 148 9.31 2.72 16.57
CA ASN A 148 10.03 3.86 17.12
C ASN A 148 9.83 5.16 16.30
N SER A 149 9.04 5.11 15.22
CA SER A 149 8.72 6.26 14.37
C SER A 149 7.51 7.05 14.89
N ILE A 150 7.02 7.99 14.08
CA ILE A 150 5.74 8.69 14.28
C ILE A 150 4.54 7.73 14.45
N LEU A 151 4.67 6.47 14.03
CA LEU A 151 3.65 5.43 14.22
C LEU A 151 3.57 4.86 15.64
N LYS A 152 4.51 5.16 16.54
CA LYS A 152 4.57 4.57 17.89
C LYS A 152 3.24 4.61 18.64
N ASP A 153 2.57 5.76 18.61
CA ASP A 153 1.33 5.95 19.36
C ASP A 153 0.14 5.21 18.74
N ILE A 154 0.06 5.16 17.41
CA ILE A 154 -1.03 4.46 16.72
C ILE A 154 -0.85 2.94 16.80
N VAL A 155 0.39 2.44 16.75
CA VAL A 155 0.69 1.01 16.95
C VAL A 155 0.20 0.52 18.30
N ASN A 156 0.39 1.31 19.37
CA ASN A 156 -0.06 0.92 20.71
C ASN A 156 -1.59 0.96 20.88
N LYS A 157 -2.29 1.78 20.09
CA LYS A 157 -3.75 1.94 20.17
C LYS A 157 -4.50 0.96 19.27
N VAL A 158 -3.88 0.52 18.18
CA VAL A 158 -4.56 -0.22 17.11
C VAL A 158 -4.03 -1.65 17.07
N GLU A 159 -4.88 -2.60 17.50
CA GLU A 159 -4.52 -4.01 17.64
C GLU A 159 -4.00 -4.64 16.33
N ILE A 160 -4.55 -4.25 15.18
CA ILE A 160 -4.10 -4.80 13.89
C ILE A 160 -2.62 -4.45 13.62
N LEU A 161 -2.19 -3.23 13.96
CA LEU A 161 -0.80 -2.79 13.77
C LEU A 161 0.13 -3.45 14.78
N LYS A 162 -0.35 -3.68 16.00
CA LYS A 162 0.40 -4.36 17.06
C LYS A 162 0.63 -5.85 16.76
N ASN A 163 -0.39 -6.53 16.26
CA ASN A 163 -0.39 -7.98 16.10
C ASN A 163 -0.03 -8.47 14.69
N MET A 164 -0.02 -7.58 13.68
CA MET A 164 0.30 -7.93 12.30
C MET A 164 1.52 -7.12 11.80
N PRO A 165 2.75 -7.64 11.96
CA PRO A 165 3.97 -6.95 11.58
C PRO A 165 4.05 -6.55 10.09
N ASN A 166 3.50 -7.39 9.21
CA ASN A 166 3.41 -7.13 7.77
C ASN A 166 2.51 -5.92 7.46
N VAL A 167 1.38 -5.78 8.17
CA VAL A 167 0.48 -4.64 8.01
C VAL A 167 1.12 -3.36 8.55
N LEU A 168 1.83 -3.45 9.69
CA LEU A 168 2.61 -2.35 10.22
C LEU A 168 3.67 -1.87 9.22
N LEU A 169 4.42 -2.78 8.60
CA LEU A 169 5.41 -2.41 7.58
C LEU A 169 4.76 -1.76 6.34
N ALA A 170 3.61 -2.26 5.89
CA ALA A 170 2.89 -1.65 4.77
C ALA A 170 2.44 -0.21 5.10
N VAL A 171 1.85 0.01 6.28
CA VAL A 171 1.46 1.36 6.72
C VAL A 171 2.68 2.26 6.93
N TYR A 172 3.78 1.72 7.45
CA TYR A 172 5.02 2.46 7.63
C TYR A 172 5.64 2.91 6.30
N LEU A 173 5.66 2.04 5.30
CA LEU A 173 6.08 2.36 3.94
C LEU A 173 5.26 3.53 3.36
N LEU A 174 3.94 3.50 3.53
CA LEU A 174 3.05 4.57 3.06
C LEU A 174 3.26 5.89 3.80
N VAL A 175 3.42 5.84 5.12
CA VAL A 175 3.70 7.05 5.91
C VAL A 175 5.01 7.69 5.48
N GLU A 176 6.08 6.90 5.30
CA GLU A 176 7.37 7.40 4.83
C GLU A 176 7.28 7.94 3.39
N LYS A 177 6.52 7.30 2.50
CA LYS A 177 6.25 7.78 1.14
C LYS A 177 5.66 9.19 1.11
N PHE A 178 4.78 9.49 2.07
CA PHE A 178 4.10 10.78 2.16
C PHE A 178 4.75 11.78 3.11
N THR A 179 5.79 11.37 3.83
CA THR A 179 6.56 12.23 4.73
C THR A 179 7.54 13.07 3.92
N PRO A 180 7.50 14.42 4.04
CA PRO A 180 8.48 15.27 3.41
C PRO A 180 9.89 14.93 3.89
N ASN A 181 10.86 14.83 2.98
CA ASN A 181 12.26 14.54 3.29
C ASN A 181 12.48 13.21 4.04
N SER A 182 11.69 12.17 3.74
CA SER A 182 11.92 10.83 4.30
C SER A 182 13.35 10.35 4.05
N PHE A 183 13.97 9.77 5.08
CA PHE A 183 15.29 9.14 4.99
C PHE A 183 15.30 8.01 3.94
N TRP A 184 14.18 7.29 3.80
CA TRP A 184 14.03 6.19 2.85
C TRP A 184 13.55 6.64 1.47
N LYS A 185 13.43 7.95 1.19
CA LYS A 185 12.95 8.45 -0.10
C LYS A 185 13.69 7.82 -1.31
N PRO A 186 15.03 7.71 -1.32
CA PRO A 186 15.74 7.07 -2.45
C PRO A 186 15.37 5.58 -2.62
N TYR A 187 15.10 4.87 -1.52
CA TYR A 187 14.62 3.49 -1.55
C TYR A 187 13.17 3.40 -2.04
N LEU A 188 12.30 4.32 -1.63
CA LEU A 188 10.89 4.32 -2.05
C LEU A 188 10.73 4.68 -3.53
N ASP A 189 11.62 5.52 -4.07
CA ASP A 189 11.57 5.96 -5.47
C ASP A 189 11.98 4.87 -6.46
N ILE A 190 12.82 3.91 -6.04
CA ILE A 190 13.24 2.79 -6.89
C ILE A 190 12.26 1.61 -6.85
N LEU A 191 11.25 1.64 -5.97
CA LEU A 191 10.28 0.54 -5.88
C LEU A 191 9.40 0.47 -7.14
N PRO A 192 9.02 -0.74 -7.57
CA PRO A 192 8.02 -0.92 -8.62
C PRO A 192 6.71 -0.22 -8.28
N LYS A 193 6.10 0.41 -9.29
CA LYS A 193 4.79 1.06 -9.17
C LYS A 193 3.62 0.09 -9.29
N SER A 194 3.88 -1.12 -9.79
CA SER A 194 2.91 -2.20 -9.94
C SER A 194 3.59 -3.55 -9.73
N TYR A 195 2.80 -4.56 -9.41
CA TYR A 195 3.25 -5.91 -9.14
C TYR A 195 2.36 -6.91 -9.88
N ASN A 196 2.83 -8.16 -10.04
CA ASN A 196 2.06 -9.24 -10.67
C ASN A 196 1.37 -10.14 -9.62
N THR A 197 1.00 -9.58 -8.47
CA THR A 197 0.28 -10.33 -7.42
C THR A 197 -1.19 -10.51 -7.81
N VAL A 198 -1.88 -11.48 -7.20
CA VAL A 198 -3.31 -11.77 -7.44
C VAL A 198 -4.24 -10.58 -7.19
N LEU A 199 -3.77 -9.55 -6.48
CA LEU A 199 -4.49 -8.30 -6.33
C LEU A 199 -4.60 -7.62 -7.69
N TYR A 200 -3.56 -7.58 -8.51
CA TYR A 200 -3.59 -6.87 -9.79
C TYR A 200 -4.42 -7.58 -10.88
N TYR A 201 -4.99 -8.76 -10.59
CA TYR A 201 -5.78 -9.51 -11.55
C TYR A 201 -7.17 -8.91 -11.70
N SER A 202 -7.60 -8.82 -12.95
CA SER A 202 -8.99 -8.62 -13.34
C SER A 202 -9.86 -9.79 -12.88
N TYR A 203 -11.18 -9.58 -12.85
CA TYR A 203 -12.11 -10.65 -12.54
C TYR A 203 -11.99 -11.83 -13.51
N SER A 204 -11.79 -11.58 -14.81
CA SER A 204 -11.58 -12.62 -15.81
C SER A 204 -10.33 -13.45 -15.55
N GLU A 205 -9.20 -12.83 -15.18
CA GLU A 205 -7.96 -13.55 -14.84
C GLU A 205 -8.13 -14.39 -13.56
N LEU A 206 -8.92 -13.91 -12.58
CA LEU A 206 -9.27 -14.73 -11.42
C LEU A 206 -10.17 -15.92 -11.80
N GLU A 207 -11.04 -15.78 -12.80
CA GLU A 207 -11.86 -16.89 -13.27
C GLU A 207 -11.04 -17.99 -13.94
N GLU A 208 -9.89 -17.69 -14.54
CA GLU A 208 -8.98 -18.69 -15.09
C GLU A 208 -8.37 -19.60 -14.02
N LEU A 209 -8.36 -19.16 -12.74
CA LEU A 209 -7.92 -20.00 -11.62
C LEU A 209 -8.99 -21.01 -11.16
N LYS A 210 -10.18 -21.03 -11.77
CA LYS A 210 -11.23 -22.00 -11.42
C LYS A 210 -10.74 -23.43 -11.60
N GLY A 211 -11.04 -24.28 -10.62
CA GLY A 211 -10.57 -25.67 -10.58
C GLY A 211 -9.20 -25.85 -9.92
N SER A 212 -8.47 -24.75 -9.65
CA SER A 212 -7.24 -24.77 -8.85
C SER A 212 -7.53 -24.44 -7.38
N PRO A 213 -6.81 -25.05 -6.42
CA PRO A 213 -6.86 -24.66 -5.01
C PRO A 213 -6.33 -23.23 -4.77
N THR A 214 -5.60 -22.65 -5.74
CA THR A 214 -5.06 -21.29 -5.62
C THR A 214 -6.14 -20.21 -5.67
N LEU A 215 -7.29 -20.47 -6.28
CA LEU A 215 -8.39 -19.50 -6.36
C LEU A 215 -8.90 -19.12 -4.97
N GLU A 216 -9.16 -20.10 -4.09
CA GLU A 216 -9.66 -19.81 -2.75
C GLU A 216 -8.67 -19.00 -1.91
N VAL A 217 -7.37 -19.28 -2.08
CA VAL A 217 -6.29 -18.52 -1.42
C VAL A 217 -6.26 -17.09 -1.94
N ALA A 218 -6.35 -16.90 -3.26
CA ALA A 218 -6.39 -15.58 -3.88
C ALA A 218 -7.61 -14.75 -3.41
N LEU A 219 -8.81 -15.33 -3.44
CA LEU A 219 -10.04 -14.67 -2.97
C LEU A 219 -9.95 -14.26 -1.50
N ARG A 220 -9.39 -15.14 -0.65
CA ARG A 220 -9.17 -14.84 0.77
C ARG A 220 -8.18 -13.70 0.97
N GLN A 221 -7.10 -13.68 0.20
CA GLN A 221 -6.10 -12.62 0.24
C GLN A 221 -6.70 -11.27 -0.18
N ILE A 222 -7.41 -11.23 -1.32
CA ILE A 222 -8.10 -10.02 -1.80
C ILE A 222 -9.07 -9.51 -0.73
N LYS A 223 -9.95 -10.39 -0.23
CA LYS A 223 -10.91 -10.02 0.83
C LYS A 223 -10.22 -9.47 2.07
N SER A 224 -9.10 -10.06 2.50
CA SER A 224 -8.35 -9.59 3.67
C SER A 224 -7.76 -8.20 3.45
N ILE A 225 -7.11 -7.95 2.31
CA ILE A 225 -6.45 -6.66 2.01
C ILE A 225 -7.48 -5.55 1.85
N VAL A 226 -8.58 -5.83 1.14
CA VAL A 226 -9.69 -4.89 0.95
C VAL A 226 -10.34 -4.53 2.30
N ARG A 227 -10.50 -5.51 3.20
CA ARG A 227 -11.00 -5.26 4.56
C ARG A 227 -10.05 -4.35 5.35
N GLN A 228 -8.74 -4.61 5.26
CA GLN A 228 -7.74 -3.80 5.93
C GLN A 228 -7.75 -2.35 5.40
N TYR A 229 -7.79 -2.15 4.07
CA TYR A 229 -7.96 -0.83 3.47
C TYR A 229 -9.18 -0.11 4.06
N ALA A 230 -10.35 -0.75 4.04
CA ALA A 230 -11.58 -0.11 4.50
C ALA A 230 -11.53 0.24 6.00
N TYR A 231 -10.90 -0.63 6.79
CA TYR A 231 -10.63 -0.36 8.21
C TYR A 231 -9.72 0.85 8.41
N PHE A 232 -8.57 0.90 7.72
CA PHE A 232 -7.60 2.00 7.85
C PHE A 232 -8.13 3.32 7.31
N HIS A 233 -8.86 3.30 6.19
CA HIS A 233 -9.51 4.49 5.65
C HIS A 233 -10.48 5.09 6.69
N LYS A 234 -11.27 4.24 7.37
CA LYS A 234 -12.18 4.67 8.43
C LYS A 234 -11.42 5.13 9.68
N LEU A 235 -10.31 4.49 10.03
CA LEU A 235 -9.47 4.86 11.16
C LEU A 235 -8.88 6.26 10.96
N PHE A 236 -8.22 6.50 9.83
CA PHE A 236 -7.60 7.80 9.49
C PHE A 236 -8.65 8.91 9.32
N TRP A 237 -9.85 8.58 8.83
CA TRP A 237 -10.92 9.57 8.71
C TRP A 237 -11.47 10.07 10.05
N ASN A 238 -11.59 9.17 11.03
CA ASN A 238 -12.28 9.45 12.30
C ASN A 238 -11.34 9.84 13.45
N SER A 239 -10.03 9.74 13.25
CA SER A 239 -9.03 10.06 14.28
C SER A 239 -8.39 11.43 14.00
N ASP A 240 -8.02 12.12 15.07
CA ASP A 240 -7.43 13.48 15.03
C ASP A 240 -5.93 13.45 15.40
N ASP A 241 -5.24 12.33 15.14
CA ASP A 241 -3.80 12.23 15.35
C ASP A 241 -3.00 12.66 14.11
N THR A 242 -1.71 12.94 14.29
CA THR A 242 -0.82 13.45 13.25
C THR A 242 -0.72 12.54 12.02
N ILE A 243 -0.75 11.22 12.22
CA ILE A 243 -0.73 10.24 11.11
C ILE A 243 -2.04 10.29 10.37
N SER A 244 -3.16 10.30 11.09
CA SER A 244 -4.48 10.40 10.50
C SER A 244 -4.63 11.69 9.70
N GLU A 245 -4.12 12.83 10.19
CA GLU A 245 -4.10 14.09 9.42
C GLU A 245 -3.23 14.01 8.15
N LEU A 246 -2.05 13.38 8.23
CA LEU A 246 -1.19 13.16 7.06
C LEU A 246 -1.83 12.24 6.01
N MET A 247 -2.47 11.16 6.48
CA MET A 247 -2.97 10.07 5.65
C MET A 247 -4.38 10.31 5.13
N LYS A 248 -5.23 11.07 5.83
CA LYS A 248 -6.64 11.29 5.46
C LYS A 248 -6.84 11.74 4.02
N ASP A 249 -5.92 12.58 3.54
CA ASP A 249 -5.97 13.17 2.21
C ASP A 249 -5.22 12.36 1.13
N LYS A 250 -4.35 11.43 1.55
CA LYS A 250 -3.38 10.75 0.69
C LYS A 250 -3.60 9.23 0.61
N PHE A 251 -4.27 8.66 1.60
CA PHE A 251 -4.57 7.24 1.68
C PHE A 251 -5.71 6.91 0.72
N SER A 252 -5.35 6.25 -0.39
CA SER A 252 -6.29 5.80 -1.41
C SER A 252 -6.20 4.29 -1.60
N PHE A 253 -7.17 3.70 -2.28
CA PHE A 253 -7.15 2.28 -2.59
C PHE A 253 -5.93 1.91 -3.43
N ALA A 254 -5.57 2.74 -4.41
CA ALA A 254 -4.41 2.54 -5.26
C ALA A 254 -3.07 2.56 -4.49
N GLU A 255 -3.03 3.18 -3.32
CA GLU A 255 -1.84 3.25 -2.48
C GLU A 255 -1.70 2.03 -1.55
N TYR A 256 -2.81 1.46 -1.08
CA TYR A 256 -2.79 0.32 -0.16
C TYR A 256 -2.82 -1.06 -0.85
N TRP A 257 -3.17 -1.09 -2.14
CA TRP A 257 -3.41 -2.29 -2.94
C TRP A 257 -2.19 -2.81 -3.71
#